data_AF-A0A9P5RLI3-F1
#
_entry.id   AF-A0A9P5RLI3-F1
#
_cell.length_a   1.000
_cell.length_b   1.000
_cell.length_c   1.000
_cell.angle_alpha   90.00
_cell.angle_beta   90.00
_cell.angle_gamma   90.00
#
_symmetry.space_group_name_H-M   'P 1'
#
loop_
_entity.id
_entity.type
_entity.pdbx_description
1 polymer ?
#
loop_
_entity_poly.entity_id
_entity_poly.type
_entity_poly.pdbx_seq_one_letter_code
_entity_poly.pdbx_strand_id
1 'polypeptide(L)'
;MTKPGEHLDPEGTAVGTAVVLSEAEKKSILDAHNTFRARHGAPAVIWNADAANGGKYGENLAAGHKNFTTAIQGWYDEVNKYNFNKPGFGSGTGHFTQVVWKRTKTIGCVRRTCPKWTMYICEYDPPGNIATWDNLYFRDNVTPRQW
;
A
#
# COMPACT_ATOMS: atom_id res chain seq x y z
N MET A 1 -30.51 -15.91 5.08
CA MET A 1 -29.46 -16.84 5.53
C MET A 1 -28.17 -16.38 4.89
N THR A 2 -27.18 -16.00 5.68
CA THR A 2 -25.84 -15.64 5.19
C THR A 2 -25.09 -16.88 4.74
N LYS A 3 -24.20 -16.74 3.76
CA LYS A 3 -23.42 -17.86 3.23
C LYS A 3 -22.37 -18.28 4.26
N PRO A 4 -21.94 -19.56 4.27
CA PRO A 4 -20.84 -20.00 5.13
C PRO A 4 -19.59 -19.13 4.90
N GLY A 5 -19.09 -18.48 5.96
CA GLY A 5 -17.91 -17.61 5.95
C GLY A 5 -18.19 -16.10 5.87
N GLU A 6 -19.45 -15.68 5.70
CA GLU A 6 -19.83 -14.27 5.68
C GLU A 6 -19.87 -13.69 7.11
N HIS A 7 -19.02 -12.70 7.40
CA HIS A 7 -19.10 -11.94 8.66
C HIS A 7 -19.93 -10.68 8.40
N LEU A 8 -21.07 -10.58 9.07
CA LEU A 8 -21.89 -9.38 9.06
C LEU A 8 -21.34 -8.38 10.07
N ASP A 9 -21.37 -7.09 9.74
CA ASP A 9 -21.17 -6.05 10.75
C ASP A 9 -22.39 -5.98 11.69
N PRO A 10 -22.34 -5.18 12.77
CA PRO A 10 -23.46 -4.99 13.69
C PRO A 10 -24.72 -4.42 13.04
N GLU A 11 -24.64 -3.90 11.82
CA GLU A 11 -25.73 -3.30 11.05
C GLU A 11 -26.32 -4.29 10.02
N GLY A 12 -25.78 -5.51 9.92
CA GLY A 12 -26.27 -6.56 9.02
C GLY A 12 -25.74 -6.44 7.59
N THR A 13 -24.73 -5.60 7.35
CA THR A 13 -24.06 -5.47 6.05
C THR A 13 -23.00 -6.55 5.89
N ALA A 14 -22.96 -7.17 4.70
CA ALA A 14 -21.93 -8.16 4.36
C ALA A 14 -20.55 -7.48 4.34
N VAL A 15 -19.73 -7.70 5.36
CA VAL A 15 -18.34 -7.24 5.39
C VAL A 15 -17.52 -8.22 4.58
N GLY A 16 -16.74 -7.71 3.63
CA GLY A 16 -15.91 -8.57 2.79
C GLY A 16 -14.96 -9.44 3.64
N THR A 17 -14.86 -10.71 3.30
CA THR A 17 -14.02 -11.67 4.03
C THR A 17 -12.56 -11.41 3.74
N ALA A 18 -11.75 -11.22 4.77
CA ALA A 18 -10.30 -11.20 4.64
C ALA A 18 -9.80 -12.56 4.14
N VAL A 19 -8.99 -12.56 3.08
CA VAL A 19 -8.45 -13.78 2.50
C VAL A 19 -6.98 -13.94 2.87
N VAL A 20 -6.61 -15.14 3.31
CA VAL A 20 -5.22 -15.53 3.54
C VAL A 20 -4.50 -15.55 2.19
N LEU A 21 -3.42 -14.76 2.07
CA LEU A 21 -2.63 -14.69 0.84
C LEU A 21 -1.71 -15.89 0.72
N SER A 22 -1.62 -16.46 -0.49
CA SER A 22 -0.63 -17.48 -0.82
C SER A 22 0.80 -16.92 -0.80
N GLU A 23 1.80 -17.79 -0.64
CA GLU A 23 3.22 -17.38 -0.72
C GLU A 23 3.57 -16.76 -2.08
N ALA A 24 2.94 -17.23 -3.16
CA ALA A 24 3.11 -16.64 -4.50
C ALA A 24 2.55 -15.21 -4.57
N GLU A 25 1.38 -14.96 -3.98
CA GLU A 25 0.82 -13.60 -3.86
C GLU A 25 1.76 -12.70 -3.04
N LYS A 26 2.20 -13.15 -1.85
CA LYS A 26 3.14 -12.39 -1.01
C LYS A 26 4.42 -12.05 -1.76
N LYS A 27 4.98 -13.02 -2.49
CA LYS A 27 6.18 -12.81 -3.32
C LYS A 27 5.92 -11.76 -4.41
N SER A 28 4.81 -11.86 -5.14
CA SER A 28 4.49 -10.90 -6.19
C SER A 28 4.26 -9.47 -5.67
N ILE A 29 3.75 -9.33 -4.45
CA ILE A 29 3.61 -8.04 -3.74
C ILE A 29 4.98 -7.45 -3.42
N LEU A 30 5.87 -8.25 -2.81
CA LEU A 30 7.23 -7.82 -2.48
C LEU A 30 8.02 -7.47 -3.74
N ASP A 31 7.96 -8.30 -4.78
CA ASP A 31 8.66 -8.07 -6.05
C ASP A 31 8.20 -6.75 -6.69
N ALA A 32 6.89 -6.48 -6.72
CA ALA A 32 6.35 -5.25 -7.28
C ALA A 32 6.79 -4.01 -6.49
N HIS A 33 6.66 -4.04 -5.15
CA HIS A 33 7.13 -2.94 -4.30
C HIS A 33 8.64 -2.71 -4.46
N ASN A 34 9.44 -3.77 -4.34
CA ASN A 34 10.89 -3.66 -4.36
C ASN A 34 11.43 -3.26 -5.73
N THR A 35 10.74 -3.60 -6.82
CA THR A 35 11.03 -3.07 -8.16
C THR A 35 10.89 -1.55 -8.19
N PHE A 36 9.79 -1.00 -7.67
CA PHE A 36 9.59 0.44 -7.64
C PHE A 36 10.51 1.13 -6.65
N ARG A 37 10.71 0.57 -5.46
CA ARG A 37 11.62 1.13 -4.45
C ARG A 37 13.05 1.23 -4.96
N ALA A 38 13.54 0.20 -5.67
CA ALA A 38 14.86 0.21 -6.30
C ALA A 38 15.02 1.36 -7.30
N ARG A 39 13.99 1.67 -8.11
CA ARG A 39 14.00 2.81 -9.03
C ARG A 39 14.19 4.15 -8.31
N HIS A 40 13.89 4.24 -7.02
CA HIS A 40 13.96 5.47 -6.21
C HIS A 40 15.02 5.38 -5.10
N GLY A 41 15.99 4.46 -5.21
CA GLY A 41 17.06 4.28 -4.22
C GLY A 41 16.56 3.94 -2.81
N ALA A 42 15.32 3.47 -2.67
CA ALA A 42 14.74 3.04 -1.42
C ALA A 42 15.10 1.57 -1.16
N PRO A 43 15.56 1.20 0.06
CA PRO A 43 15.86 -0.19 0.41
C PRO A 43 14.64 -1.09 0.22
N ALA A 44 14.87 -2.36 -0.12
CA ALA A 44 13.79 -3.34 -0.22
C ALA A 44 13.05 -3.49 1.12
N VAL A 45 11.72 -3.61 1.05
CA VAL A 45 10.89 -4.02 2.18
C VAL A 45 10.82 -5.53 2.26
N ILE A 46 10.60 -6.04 3.47
CA ILE A 46 10.35 -7.46 3.76
C ILE A 46 8.93 -7.68 4.27
N TRP A 47 8.45 -8.92 4.21
CA TRP A 47 7.12 -9.27 4.66
C TRP A 47 7.00 -9.19 6.19
N ASN A 48 5.89 -8.62 6.68
CA ASN A 48 5.49 -8.64 8.08
C ASN A 48 4.01 -9.03 8.16
N ALA A 49 3.74 -10.21 8.72
CA ALA A 49 2.38 -10.72 8.87
C ALA A 49 1.52 -9.91 9.86
N ASP A 50 2.16 -9.19 10.79
CA ASP A 50 1.47 -8.37 11.80
C ASP A 50 1.09 -6.98 11.27
N ALA A 51 1.60 -6.59 10.09
CA ALA A 51 1.32 -5.32 9.41
C ALA A 51 0.08 -5.40 8.50
N ALA A 52 -0.96 -6.13 8.91
CA ALA A 52 -2.26 -6.16 8.22
C ALA A 52 -3.45 -6.17 9.20
N ASN A 53 -3.21 -5.72 10.44
CA ASN A 53 -4.14 -5.82 11.56
C ASN A 53 -4.70 -4.46 12.01
N GLY A 54 -4.36 -3.35 11.33
CA GLY A 54 -4.97 -2.04 11.54
C GLY A 54 -4.38 -1.21 12.69
N GLY A 55 -4.22 0.09 12.45
CA GLY A 55 -4.24 1.13 13.50
C GLY A 55 -2.93 1.84 13.85
N LYS A 56 -1.76 1.38 13.39
CA LYS A 56 -0.46 2.04 13.66
C LYS A 56 0.48 2.15 12.45
N TYR A 57 0.04 1.65 11.31
CA TYR A 57 0.83 1.53 10.09
C TYR A 57 0.39 2.56 9.04
N GLY A 58 1.25 2.84 8.06
CA GLY A 58 0.81 3.54 6.86
C GLY A 58 -0.10 2.61 6.05
N GLU A 59 -0.99 3.11 5.22
CA GLU A 59 -1.95 2.27 4.49
C GLU A 59 -2.15 2.76 3.05
N ASN A 60 -2.17 1.82 2.10
CA ASN A 60 -2.71 2.05 0.76
C ASN A 60 -3.90 1.12 0.51
N LEU A 61 -4.93 1.68 -0.12
CA LEU A 61 -6.16 0.98 -0.48
C LEU A 61 -6.36 1.03 -2.00
N ALA A 62 -6.88 -0.05 -2.57
CA ALA A 62 -7.25 -0.12 -3.98
C ALA A 62 -8.49 -0.99 -4.18
N ALA A 63 -9.35 -0.57 -5.12
CA ALA A 63 -10.48 -1.34 -5.63
C ALA A 63 -10.50 -1.28 -7.15
N GLY A 64 -11.14 -2.25 -7.81
CA GLY A 64 -11.24 -2.29 -9.28
C GLY A 64 -10.01 -2.86 -10.00
N HIS A 65 -9.04 -3.39 -9.25
CA HIS A 65 -7.85 -4.05 -9.79
C HIS A 65 -8.05 -5.56 -9.88
N LYS A 66 -7.31 -6.23 -10.77
CA LYS A 66 -7.40 -7.70 -10.97
C LYS A 66 -6.65 -8.47 -9.88
N ASN A 67 -5.57 -7.89 -9.38
CA ASN A 67 -4.67 -8.46 -8.38
C ASN A 67 -3.80 -7.36 -7.75
N PHE A 68 -3.00 -7.74 -6.74
CA PHE A 68 -2.08 -6.82 -6.09
C PHE A 68 -1.08 -6.17 -7.04
N THR A 69 -0.52 -6.89 -8.01
CA THR A 69 0.44 -6.32 -8.97
C THR A 69 -0.16 -5.13 -9.71
N THR A 70 -1.41 -5.25 -10.20
CA THR A 70 -2.10 -4.14 -10.86
C THR A 70 -2.49 -3.01 -9.89
N ALA A 71 -2.79 -3.32 -8.63
CA ALA A 71 -3.08 -2.31 -7.60
C ALA A 71 -1.84 -1.49 -7.25
N ILE A 72 -0.70 -2.17 -7.01
CA ILE A 72 0.58 -1.53 -6.69
C ILE A 72 1.10 -0.70 -7.86
N GLN A 73 0.90 -1.15 -9.10
CA GLN A 73 1.16 -0.33 -10.28
C GLN A 73 0.32 0.95 -10.27
N GLY A 74 -0.99 0.85 -9.99
CA GLY A 74 -1.86 2.02 -9.89
C GLY A 74 -1.45 2.99 -8.80
N TRP A 75 -1.01 2.49 -7.64
CA TRP A 75 -0.41 3.31 -6.58
C TRP A 75 0.87 3.99 -7.04
N TYR A 76 1.74 3.28 -7.76
CA TYR A 76 3.01 3.83 -8.26
C TYR A 76 2.81 4.86 -9.37
N ASP A 77 1.81 4.70 -10.24
CA ASP A 77 1.53 5.58 -11.38
C ASP A 77 1.22 7.03 -10.96
N GLU A 78 0.88 7.25 -9.70
CA GLU A 78 0.78 8.58 -9.10
C GLU A 78 2.11 9.37 -9.13
N VAL A 79 3.25 8.71 -9.35
CA VAL A 79 4.54 9.36 -9.60
C VAL A 79 4.46 10.41 -10.72
N ASN A 80 3.60 10.19 -11.72
CA ASN A 80 3.41 11.11 -12.84
C ASN A 80 2.80 12.46 -12.41
N LYS A 81 2.23 12.53 -11.21
CA LYS A 81 1.65 13.76 -10.62
C LYS A 81 2.57 14.37 -9.56
N TYR A 82 3.62 13.67 -9.13
CA TYR A 82 4.48 14.11 -8.03
C TYR A 82 5.53 15.12 -8.51
N ASN A 83 5.60 16.28 -7.84
CA ASN A 83 6.61 17.29 -8.11
C ASN A 83 7.79 17.16 -7.14
N PHE A 84 8.88 16.54 -7.58
CA PHE A 84 10.09 16.37 -6.76
C PHE A 84 10.77 17.70 -6.36
N ASN A 85 10.53 18.79 -7.10
CA ASN A 85 11.04 20.13 -6.74
C ASN A 85 10.18 20.82 -5.68
N LYS A 86 8.98 20.31 -5.41
CA LYS A 86 8.09 20.79 -4.34
C LYS A 86 7.57 19.59 -3.55
N PRO A 87 8.45 18.88 -2.82
CA PRO A 87 8.08 17.67 -2.11
C PRO A 87 7.06 17.98 -1.02
N GLY A 88 6.15 17.04 -0.79
CA GLY A 88 5.13 17.13 0.24
C GLY A 88 3.99 16.15 -0.02
N PHE A 89 3.00 16.17 0.86
CA PHE A 89 1.77 15.44 0.65
C PHE A 89 0.92 16.11 -0.43
N GLY A 90 0.29 15.31 -1.28
CA GLY A 90 -0.61 15.76 -2.32
C GLY A 90 -1.77 14.79 -2.51
N SER A 91 -2.96 15.35 -2.75
CA SER A 91 -4.11 14.53 -3.16
C SER A 91 -3.77 13.86 -4.50
N GLY A 92 -3.80 12.52 -4.52
CA GLY A 92 -3.43 11.71 -5.68
C GLY A 92 -1.93 11.47 -5.87
N THR A 93 -1.10 11.71 -4.84
CA THR A 93 0.30 11.25 -4.78
C THR A 93 0.62 10.43 -3.54
N GLY A 94 -0.31 10.32 -2.60
CA GLY A 94 -0.11 9.68 -1.30
C GLY A 94 0.21 8.18 -1.40
N HIS A 95 -0.35 7.48 -2.39
CA HIS A 95 -0.07 6.06 -2.55
C HIS A 95 1.34 5.84 -3.08
N PHE A 96 1.75 6.63 -4.09
CA PHE A 96 3.12 6.59 -4.61
C PHE A 96 4.14 6.88 -3.51
N THR A 97 3.95 7.97 -2.77
CA THR A 97 4.90 8.38 -1.73
C THR A 97 5.04 7.32 -0.64
N GLN A 98 3.97 6.60 -0.31
CA GLN A 98 4.03 5.48 0.62
C GLN A 98 4.77 4.26 0.04
N VAL A 99 4.53 3.89 -1.22
CA VAL A 99 5.23 2.75 -1.87
C VAL A 99 6.74 2.95 -1.85
N VAL A 100 7.22 4.15 -2.18
CA VAL A 100 8.66 4.46 -2.28
C VAL A 100 9.27 5.02 -1.01
N TRP A 101 8.52 5.12 0.09
CA TRP A 101 9.00 5.75 1.33
C TRP A 101 10.26 5.06 1.87
N LYS A 102 11.41 5.73 1.80
CA LYS A 102 12.72 5.14 2.10
C LYS A 102 12.80 4.50 3.49
N ARG A 103 12.21 5.14 4.51
CA ARG A 103 12.27 4.66 5.90
C ARG A 103 11.34 3.48 6.21
N THR A 104 10.35 3.18 5.36
CA THR A 104 9.51 1.99 5.53
C THR A 104 10.37 0.74 5.34
N LYS A 105 10.25 -0.23 6.26
CA LYS A 105 11.07 -1.44 6.31
C LYS A 105 10.29 -2.70 6.03
N THR A 106 9.04 -2.76 6.47
CA THR A 106 8.21 -3.96 6.33
C THR A 106 6.84 -3.60 5.77
N ILE A 107 6.25 -4.58 5.09
CA ILE A 107 4.88 -4.49 4.58
C ILE A 107 4.09 -5.76 4.92
N GLY A 108 2.81 -5.57 5.20
CA GLY A 108 1.82 -6.64 5.27
C GLY A 108 0.64 -6.27 4.39
N CYS A 109 0.00 -7.23 3.74
CA CYS A 109 -1.13 -6.95 2.87
C CYS A 109 -2.24 -7.97 3.07
N VAL A 110 -3.48 -7.53 2.84
CA VAL A 110 -4.67 -8.35 2.86
C VAL A 110 -5.56 -8.00 1.68
N ARG A 111 -6.26 -9.00 1.15
CA ARG A 111 -7.38 -8.74 0.22
C ARG A 111 -8.70 -9.06 0.91
N ARG A 112 -9.67 -8.18 0.75
CA ARG A 112 -11.06 -8.42 1.18
C ARG A 112 -11.94 -8.62 -0.03
N THR A 113 -12.62 -9.76 -0.07
CA THR A 113 -13.60 -10.05 -1.14
C THR A 113 -14.94 -9.47 -0.72
N CYS A 114 -15.39 -8.41 -1.40
CA CYS A 114 -16.71 -7.81 -1.20
C CYS A 114 -17.70 -8.38 -2.23
N PRO A 115 -19.04 -8.24 -2.05
CA PRO A 115 -20.02 -8.85 -2.95
C PRO A 115 -19.90 -8.51 -4.44
N LYS A 116 -19.36 -7.32 -4.78
CA LYS A 116 -19.24 -6.84 -6.17
C LYS A 116 -17.82 -6.49 -6.62
N TRP A 117 -16.85 -6.49 -5.70
CA TRP A 117 -15.50 -5.99 -5.94
C TRP A 117 -14.54 -6.58 -4.92
N THR A 118 -13.23 -6.46 -5.17
CA THR A 118 -12.18 -6.88 -4.23
C THR A 118 -11.40 -5.65 -3.80
N MET A 119 -11.15 -5.54 -2.49
CA MET A 119 -10.25 -4.54 -1.91
C MET A 119 -8.85 -5.14 -1.77
N TYR A 120 -7.84 -4.38 -2.16
CA TYR A 120 -6.43 -4.66 -1.91
C TYR A 120 -5.90 -3.64 -0.92
N ILE A 121 -5.31 -4.12 0.16
CA ILE A 121 -4.86 -3.32 1.29
C ILE A 121 -3.41 -3.72 1.56
N CYS A 122 -2.53 -2.75 1.68
CA CYS A 122 -1.19 -2.96 2.20
C CYS A 122 -0.92 -1.96 3.32
N GLU A 123 -0.45 -2.45 4.46
CA GLU A 123 0.09 -1.60 5.52
C GLU A 123 1.62 -1.60 5.54
N TYR A 124 2.18 -0.49 6.01
CA TYR A 124 3.59 -0.15 5.91
C TYR A 124 4.16 0.22 7.29
N ASP A 125 5.28 -0.37 7.65
CA ASP A 125 5.96 -0.11 8.93
C ASP A 125 7.46 0.18 8.76
N PRO A 126 7.99 1.29 9.30
CA PRO A 126 7.26 2.45 9.82
C PRO A 126 6.35 3.11 8.78
N PRO A 127 5.30 3.85 9.20
CA PRO A 127 4.42 4.60 8.31
C PRO A 127 5.19 5.64 7.49
N GLY A 128 4.77 5.81 6.24
CA GLY A 128 5.20 6.91 5.39
C GLY A 128 4.30 8.13 5.53
N ASN A 129 4.41 9.04 4.57
CA ASN A 129 3.54 10.22 4.45
C ASN A 129 3.48 11.12 5.69
N ILE A 130 4.56 11.16 6.48
CA ILE A 130 4.67 12.05 7.63
C ILE A 130 4.79 13.50 7.14
N ALA A 131 3.69 14.24 7.23
CA ALA A 131 3.62 15.64 6.84
C ALA A 131 4.09 16.55 7.99
N THR A 132 5.08 17.40 7.69
CA THR A 132 5.54 18.49 8.55
C THR A 132 5.43 19.80 7.81
N TRP A 133 5.51 20.92 8.56
CA TRP A 133 5.38 22.27 8.00
C TRP A 133 6.42 22.59 6.90
N ASP A 134 7.57 21.94 6.93
CA ASP A 134 8.70 22.11 6.01
C ASP A 134 8.83 20.98 4.96
N ASN A 135 7.97 19.96 5.03
CA ASN A 135 8.02 18.76 4.18
C ASN A 135 9.39 18.03 4.19
N LEU A 136 10.22 18.19 5.22
CA LEU A 136 11.54 17.56 5.30
C LEU A 136 11.48 16.04 5.14
N TYR A 137 10.49 15.40 5.76
CA TYR A 137 10.31 13.95 5.65
C TYR A 137 10.06 13.50 4.22
N PHE A 138 9.28 14.24 3.43
CA PHE A 138 9.06 13.89 2.02
C PHE A 138 10.36 14.02 1.22
N ARG A 139 11.11 15.10 1.42
CA ARG A 139 12.40 15.31 0.76
C ARG A 139 13.40 14.18 1.02
N ASP A 140 13.43 13.69 2.26
CA ASP A 140 14.38 12.65 2.67
C ASP A 140 13.95 11.22 2.26
N ASN A 141 12.65 11.01 2.04
CA ASN A 141 12.09 9.67 1.82
C ASN A 141 11.55 9.40 0.42
N VAL A 142 11.31 10.43 -0.39
CA VAL A 142 10.74 10.30 -1.73
C VAL A 142 11.70 10.94 -2.73
N THR A 143 12.61 10.14 -3.29
CA THR A 143 13.65 10.64 -4.19
C THR A 143 13.26 10.45 -5.66
N PRO A 144 13.82 11.24 -6.60
CA PRO A 144 13.61 11.03 -8.03
C PRO A 144 14.08 9.65 -8.50
N ARG A 145 13.59 9.24 -9.68
CA ARG A 145 14.03 7.98 -10.29
C ARG A 145 15.53 8.02 -10.60
N GLN A 146 16.23 6.96 -10.21
CA GLN A 146 17.63 6.70 -10.51
C GLN A 146 17.68 5.84 -11.79
N TRP A 147 18.48 6.26 -12.76
CA TRP A 147 18.70 5.56 -14.03
C TRP A 147 20.04 4.85 -13.99
#